data_AF-A0A316MRK4-F1
#
_entry.id   AF-A0A316MRK4-F1
#
_cell.length_a   1.000
_cell.length_b   1.000
_cell.length_c   1.000
_cell.angle_alpha   90.00
_cell.angle_beta   90.00
_cell.angle_gamma   90.00
#
_symmetry.space_group_name_H-M   'P 1'
#
loop_
_entity.id
_entity.type
_entity.pdbx_description
1 polymer ?
#
loop_
_entity_poly.entity_id
_entity_poly.type
_entity_poly.pdbx_seq_one_letter_code
_entity_poly.pdbx_strand_id
1 'polypeptide(L)' 'MTQYRLATACDLLRNSQKQVSEICFAVGFNDLPHFIRVFTSTYGMSPTKFRKNQF' A
#
# COMPACT_ATOMS: atom_id res chain seq x y z
N MET A 1 -8.23 -1.03 -12.96
CA MET A 1 -8.59 -0.35 -11.69
C MET A 1 -7.57 -0.58 -10.57
N THR A 2 -7.06 -1.80 -10.38
CA THR A 2 -6.10 -2.12 -9.28
C THR A 2 -4.81 -1.32 -9.33
N GLN A 3 -4.26 -1.06 -10.52
CA GLN A 3 -3.02 -0.27 -10.68
C GLN A 3 -3.15 1.17 -10.15
N TYR A 4 -4.28 1.84 -10.39
CA TYR A 4 -4.53 3.20 -9.87
C TYR A 4 -4.59 3.21 -8.34
N ARG A 5 -5.29 2.22 -7.75
CA ARG A 5 -5.37 2.06 -6.28
C ARG A 5 -3.99 1.84 -5.65
N LEU A 6 -3.14 1.05 -6.32
CA LEU A 6 -1.77 0.79 -5.88
C LEU A 6 -0.88 2.03 -6.00
N ALA A 7 -1.04 2.83 -7.07
CA ALA A 7 -0.34 4.09 -7.21
C ALA A 7 -0.71 5.08 -6.09
N THR A 8 -2.00 5.22 -5.78
CA THR A 8 -2.45 6.04 -4.63
C THR A 8 -1.94 5.48 -3.31
N ALA A 9 -1.90 4.15 -3.13
CA ALA A 9 -1.38 3.54 -1.92
C ALA A 9 0.12 3.85 -1.74
N CYS A 10 0.91 3.81 -2.82
CA CYS A 10 2.31 4.21 -2.81
C CYS A 10 2.48 5.68 -2.41
N ASP A 11 1.67 6.57 -2.96
CA ASP A 11 1.71 8.00 -2.60
C ASP A 11 1.43 8.20 -1.10
N LEU A 12 0.38 7.57 -0.58
CA LEU A 12 0.02 7.62 0.84
C LEU A 12 1.09 7.00 1.74
N LEU A 13 1.75 5.91 1.31
CA LEU A 13 2.83 5.28 2.07
C LEU A 13 4.07 6.17 2.19
N ARG A 14 4.30 7.06 1.21
CA ARG A 14 5.45 7.98 1.17
C ARG A 14 5.15 9.32 1.85
N ASN A 15 3.96 9.86 1.58
CA ASN A 15 3.61 11.24 1.91
C ASN A 15 2.71 11.35 3.15
N SER A 16 2.37 10.23 3.80
CA SER A 16 1.53 10.26 5.00
C SER A 16 2.06 9.35 6.11
N GLN A 17 1.61 9.62 7.34
CA GLN A 17 1.92 8.77 8.49
C GLN A 17 0.87 7.67 8.72
N LYS A 18 -0.16 7.58 7.88
CA LYS A 18 -1.27 6.63 8.02
C LYS A 18 -0.78 5.20 8.15
N GLN A 19 -1.48 4.41 8.95
CA GLN A 19 -1.22 3.00 9.09
C GLN A 19 -1.54 2.28 7.78
N VAL A 20 -0.86 1.16 7.53
CA VAL A 20 -1.05 0.37 6.30
C VAL A 20 -2.50 -0.11 6.17
N SER A 21 -3.15 -0.42 7.29
CA SER A 21 -4.59 -0.75 7.35
C SER A 21 -5.47 0.42 6.87
N GLU A 22 -5.21 1.64 7.34
CA GLU A 22 -5.96 2.83 6.90
C GLU A 22 -5.78 3.10 5.41
N ILE A 23 -4.56 2.94 4.90
CA ILE A 23 -4.25 3.10 3.48
C ILE A 23 -4.98 2.04 2.64
N CYS A 24 -5.00 0.78 3.10
CA CYS A 24 -5.73 -0.31 2.47
C CYS A 24 -7.21 0.05 2.24
N PHE A 25 -7.90 0.51 3.27
CA PHE A 25 -9.31 0.90 3.16
C PHE A 25 -9.48 2.19 2.33
N ALA A 26 -8.58 3.17 2.47
CA ALA A 26 -8.63 4.42 1.73
C ALA A 26 -8.50 4.25 0.21
N VAL A 27 -7.75 3.23 -0.24
CA VAL A 27 -7.59 2.92 -1.68
C VAL A 27 -8.60 1.89 -2.19
N GLY A 28 -9.60 1.51 -1.38
CA GLY A 28 -10.73 0.68 -1.78
C GLY A 28 -10.47 -0.83 -1.76
N PHE A 29 -9.53 -1.30 -0.94
CA PHE A 29 -9.43 -2.73 -0.59
C PHE A 29 -10.26 -3.03 0.66
N ASN A 30 -10.94 -4.18 0.65
CA ASN A 30 -11.81 -4.59 1.75
C ASN A 30 -11.08 -5.40 2.83
N ASP A 31 -9.88 -5.91 2.51
CA ASP A 31 -9.10 -6.72 3.43
C ASP A 31 -7.60 -6.45 3.28
N LEU A 32 -6.95 -6.34 4.43
CA LEU A 32 -5.53 -6.05 4.54
C LEU A 32 -4.63 -7.17 3.96
N PRO A 33 -4.90 -8.47 4.18
CA PRO A 33 -4.07 -9.55 3.62
C PRO A 33 -4.04 -9.55 2.09
N HIS A 34 -5.18 -9.34 1.43
CA HIS A 34 -5.27 -9.22 -0.02
C HIS A 34 -4.53 -7.98 -0.54
N PHE A 35 -4.70 -6.82 0.11
CA PHE A 35 -3.94 -5.62 -0.22
C PHE A 35 -2.43 -5.88 -0.16
N ILE A 36 -1.94 -6.49 0.93
CA ILE A 36 -0.52 -6.80 1.09
C ILE A 36 -0.04 -7.75 -0.01
N ARG A 37 -0.80 -8.81 -0.32
CA ARG A 37 -0.45 -9.77 -1.38
C ARG A 37 -0.37 -9.10 -2.75
N VAL A 38 -1.36 -8.29 -3.10
CA VAL A 38 -1.42 -7.58 -4.39
C VAL A 38 -0.32 -6.53 -4.50
N PHE A 39 -0.12 -5.74 -3.44
CA PHE A 39 0.95 -4.75 -3.37
C PHE A 39 2.33 -5.41 -3.51
N THR A 40 2.58 -6.46 -2.73
CA THR A 40 3.86 -7.19 -2.76
C THR A 40 4.10 -7.85 -4.11
N SER A 41 3.07 -8.44 -4.72
CA SER A 41 3.17 -9.02 -6.07
C SER A 41 3.49 -7.97 -7.13
N THR A 42 3.09 -6.71 -6.91
CA THR A 42 3.29 -5.62 -7.88
C THR A 42 4.62 -4.91 -7.68
N TYR A 43 5.04 -4.68 -6.43
CA TYR A 43 6.23 -3.88 -6.08
C TYR A 43 7.40 -4.72 -5.54
N GLY A 44 7.24 -6.04 -5.41
CA GLY A 44 8.28 -6.95 -4.91
C GLY A 44 8.56 -6.85 -3.41
N MET A 45 7.87 -5.98 -2.67
CA MET A 45 8.06 -5.79 -1.23
C MET A 45 6.76 -5.39 -0.54
N SER A 46 6.67 -5.66 0.77
CA SER A 46 5.47 -5.32 1.54
C SER A 46 5.30 -3.80 1.71
N PRO A 47 4.06 -3.30 1.87
CA PRO A 47 3.80 -1.87 2.12
C PRO A 47 4.61 -1.28 3.28
N THR A 48 4.76 -2.04 4.36
CA THR A 48 5.54 -1.64 5.54
C THR A 48 7.03 -1.52 5.22
N LYS A 49 7.58 -2.46 4.43
CA LYS A 49 8.98 -2.41 4.00
C LYS A 49 9.20 -1.26 3.03
N PHE A 50 8.26 -1.04 2.11
CA PHE A 50 8.26 0.08 1.17
C PHE A 50 8.32 1.44 1.90
N ARG A 51 7.52 1.62 2.97
CA ARG A 51 7.57 2.83 3.82
C ARG A 51 8.90 2.98 4.56
N LYS A 52 9.47 1.88 5.08
CA LYS A 52 10.75 1.91 5.79
C LYS A 52 11.95 2.13 4.87
N ASN A 53 11.86 1.83 3.58
CA ASN A 53 12.95 1.98 2.61
C ASN A 53 13.06 3.42 2.06
N GLN A 54 12.51 4.42 2.76
CA GLN A 54 12.66 5.85 2.42
C GLN A 54 13.86 6.52 3.12
N PHE A 55 14.95 5.77 3.34
CA PHE A 55 16.23 6.31 3.79
C PHE A 55 17.20 6.39 2.61
#